data_AF-A0A9X3MTF4-F1
#
_entry.id   AF-A0A9X3MTF4-F1
#
_cell.length_a   1.000
_cell.length_b   1.000
_cell.length_c   1.000
_cell.angle_alpha   90.00
_cell.angle_beta   90.00
_cell.angle_gamma   90.00
#
_symmetry.space_group_name_H-M   'P 1'
#
loop_
_entity.id
_entity.type
_entity.pdbx_description
1 polymer ?
#
loop_
_entity_poly.entity_id
_entity_poly.type
_entity_poly.pdbx_seq_one_letter_code
_entity_poly.pdbx_strand_id
1 'polypeptide(L)'
;MTRARRVLLIAASLAATAGGVAACGSEGISPKLDPEQHQAAVLFDQRCSGCHTLSVAGTQGSATNVRTREYKDGPNFDQRKVTTNCALYAIRNGGFSSGPMPQNIVTGADAELLAKFLDQVSGSDVHIAPGATTPPDCPPAG
;
A
#
# COMPACT_ATOMS: atom_id res chain seq x y z
N MET A 1 11.52 27.67 51.17
CA MET A 1 11.57 27.73 49.69
C MET A 1 10.29 28.41 49.20
N THR A 2 10.40 29.61 48.65
CA THR A 2 9.28 30.49 48.31
C THR A 2 8.35 29.87 47.26
N ARG A 3 7.03 30.03 47.46
CA ARG A 3 5.96 29.52 46.57
C ARG A 3 6.22 29.82 45.07
N ALA A 4 6.85 30.96 44.78
CA ALA A 4 7.24 31.37 43.43
C ALA A 4 8.22 30.40 42.73
N ARG A 5 9.16 29.78 43.46
CA ARG A 5 10.11 28.79 42.90
C ARG A 5 9.44 27.46 42.54
N ARG A 6 8.34 27.11 43.22
CA ARG A 6 7.58 25.87 42.91
C ARG A 6 6.69 26.04 41.68
N VAL A 7 6.13 27.24 41.47
CA VAL A 7 5.30 27.53 40.29
C VAL A 7 6.14 27.58 39.00
N LEU A 8 7.35 28.14 39.07
CA LEU A 8 8.26 28.18 37.92
C LEU A 8 8.76 26.79 37.48
N LEU A 9 8.90 25.84 38.41
CA LEU A 9 9.33 24.48 38.09
C LEU A 9 8.20 23.60 37.50
N ILE A 10 6.94 23.97 37.71
CA ILE A 10 5.77 23.24 37.16
C ILE A 10 5.44 23.75 35.74
N ALA A 11 5.74 25.03 35.43
CA ALA A 11 5.53 25.59 34.10
C ALA A 11 6.56 25.11 33.06
N ALA A 12 7.76 24.71 33.50
CA ALA A 12 8.83 24.25 32.60
C ALA A 12 8.66 22.80 32.11
N SER A 13 7.79 22.01 32.74
CA SER A 13 7.57 20.60 32.39
C SER A 13 6.43 20.36 31.39
N LEU A 14 5.70 21.40 30.97
CA LEU A 14 4.58 21.29 30.01
C LEU A 14 4.94 21.66 28.57
N ALA A 15 6.18 22.04 28.27
CA ALA A 15 6.56 22.58 26.96
C ALA A 15 7.26 21.59 26.01
N ALA A 16 7.30 20.29 26.33
CA ALA A 16 8.11 19.30 25.60
C ALA A 16 7.31 18.19 24.89
N THR A 17 6.08 18.47 24.43
CA THR A 17 5.29 17.51 23.63
C THR A 17 4.75 18.17 22.36
N ALA A 18 5.65 18.57 21.45
CA ALA A 18 5.25 19.20 20.18
C ALA A 18 5.83 18.52 18.92
N GLY A 19 6.41 17.32 19.01
CA GLY A 19 7.16 16.72 17.89
C GLY A 19 6.93 15.24 17.63
N GLY A 20 5.73 14.69 17.85
CA GLY A 20 5.52 13.24 17.82
C GLY A 20 4.23 12.78 17.14
N VAL A 21 3.83 13.36 16.01
CA VAL A 21 2.65 12.88 15.26
C VAL A 21 2.91 12.95 13.75
N ALA A 22 3.41 11.84 13.16
CA ALA A 22 3.26 11.52 11.73
C ALA A 22 3.82 10.14 11.30
N ALA A 23 3.99 9.13 12.18
CA ALA A 23 4.52 7.82 11.77
C ALA A 23 3.48 6.68 11.73
N CYS A 24 2.20 6.97 11.99
CA CYS A 24 1.15 5.96 11.95
C CYS A 24 0.78 5.67 10.49
N GLY A 25 1.55 4.83 9.79
CA GLY A 25 1.21 4.38 8.43
C GLY A 25 2.35 3.93 7.52
N SER A 26 3.61 3.92 7.97
CA SER A 26 4.72 3.45 7.11
C SER A 26 5.70 2.49 7.80
N GLU A 27 5.42 2.08 9.04
CA GLU A 27 6.32 1.27 9.86
C GLU A 27 6.60 -0.12 9.25
N GLY A 28 5.77 -0.59 8.31
CA GLY A 28 5.94 -1.86 7.61
C GLY A 28 6.54 -1.77 6.20
N ILE A 29 6.80 -0.56 5.68
CA ILE A 29 7.31 -0.39 4.31
C ILE A 29 8.78 -0.81 4.24
N SER A 30 9.12 -1.56 3.18
CA SER A 30 10.46 -2.09 3.00
C SER A 30 11.51 -0.96 2.86
N PRO A 31 12.60 -0.98 3.65
CA PRO A 31 13.66 0.02 3.55
C PRO A 31 14.55 -0.17 2.31
N LYS A 32 14.31 -1.21 1.50
CA LYS A 32 15.06 -1.51 0.28
C LYS A 32 14.51 -0.81 -0.96
N LEU A 33 13.33 -0.19 -0.85
CA LEU A 33 12.72 0.55 -1.95
C LEU A 33 13.52 1.83 -2.22
N ASP A 34 13.68 2.17 -3.49
CA ASP A 34 14.17 3.49 -3.87
C ASP A 34 13.15 4.60 -3.49
N PRO A 35 13.50 5.89 -3.56
CA PRO A 35 12.58 6.96 -3.14
C PRO A 35 11.24 7.00 -3.89
N GLU A 36 11.22 6.68 -5.19
CA GLU A 36 9.98 6.68 -5.99
C GLU A 36 9.11 5.48 -5.63
N GLN A 37 9.72 4.30 -5.50
CA GLN A 37 9.05 3.09 -5.03
C GLN A 37 8.53 3.24 -3.60
N HIS A 38 9.28 3.90 -2.72
CA HIS A 38 8.84 4.18 -1.36
C HIS A 38 7.61 5.09 -1.36
N GLN A 39 7.59 6.14 -2.19
CA GLN A 39 6.41 7.00 -2.36
C GLN A 39 5.20 6.20 -2.85
N ALA A 40 5.39 5.32 -3.84
CA ALA A 40 4.33 4.45 -4.34
C ALA A 40 3.84 3.45 -3.29
N ALA A 41 4.74 2.91 -2.46
CA ALA A 41 4.41 2.02 -1.35
C ALA A 41 3.59 2.72 -0.26
N VAL A 42 3.95 3.96 0.09
CA VAL A 42 3.16 4.80 1.02
C VAL A 42 1.77 5.05 0.45
N LEU A 43 1.66 5.38 -0.84
CA LEU A 43 0.38 5.58 -1.50
C LEU A 43 -0.45 4.29 -1.53
N PHE A 44 0.20 3.14 -1.75
CA PHE A 44 -0.45 1.82 -1.70
C PHE A 44 -0.98 1.51 -0.30
N ASP A 45 -0.19 1.75 0.74
CA ASP A 45 -0.63 1.55 2.12
C ASP A 45 -1.87 2.41 2.45
N GLN A 46 -1.82 3.69 2.11
CA GLN A 46 -2.91 4.63 2.42
C GLN A 46 -4.22 4.33 1.68
N ARG A 47 -4.15 3.73 0.49
CA ARG A 47 -5.32 3.59 -0.41
C ARG A 47 -5.78 2.14 -0.59
N CYS A 48 -4.89 1.17 -0.47
CA CYS A 48 -5.15 -0.21 -0.88
C CYS A 48 -5.00 -1.24 0.26
N SER A 49 -4.32 -0.89 1.37
CA SER A 49 -3.97 -1.82 2.46
C SER A 49 -5.16 -2.54 3.10
N GLY A 50 -6.34 -1.92 3.11
CA GLY A 50 -7.53 -2.50 3.73
C GLY A 50 -8.06 -3.75 3.01
N CYS A 51 -7.67 -3.98 1.76
CA CYS A 51 -8.15 -5.09 0.94
C CYS A 51 -7.01 -5.94 0.33
N HIS A 52 -5.82 -5.35 0.17
CA HIS A 52 -4.73 -6.02 -0.53
C HIS A 52 -3.53 -6.27 0.38
N THR A 53 -2.87 -7.40 0.14
CA THR A 53 -1.56 -7.73 0.69
C THR A 53 -0.47 -7.45 -0.34
N LEU A 54 0.58 -6.77 0.12
CA LEU A 54 1.81 -6.50 -0.59
C LEU A 54 2.90 -6.24 0.46
N SER A 55 3.80 -7.20 0.65
CA SER A 55 4.76 -7.24 1.75
C SER A 55 5.74 -6.07 1.70
N VAL A 56 6.19 -5.66 0.50
CA VAL A 56 7.12 -4.52 0.36
C VAL A 56 6.50 -3.19 0.75
N ALA A 57 5.17 -3.09 0.73
CA ALA A 57 4.40 -1.93 1.20
C ALA A 57 3.88 -2.11 2.63
N GLY A 58 4.22 -3.21 3.32
CA GLY A 58 3.79 -3.47 4.70
C GLY A 58 2.31 -3.82 4.87
N THR A 59 1.61 -4.16 3.79
CA THR A 59 0.14 -4.33 3.80
C THR A 59 -0.30 -5.79 3.90
N GLN A 60 -1.40 -6.04 4.61
CA GLN A 60 -1.91 -7.38 4.92
C GLN A 60 -3.45 -7.46 4.81
N GLY A 61 -4.03 -6.90 3.74
CA GLY A 61 -5.49 -6.81 3.57
C GLY A 61 -6.16 -8.02 2.92
N SER A 62 -5.41 -8.91 2.27
CA SER A 62 -5.96 -10.05 1.55
C SER A 62 -6.33 -11.22 2.46
N ALA A 63 -7.31 -12.03 2.04
CA ALA A 63 -7.58 -13.31 2.66
C ALA A 63 -6.36 -14.26 2.56
N THR A 64 -6.01 -14.91 3.66
CA THR A 64 -4.97 -15.95 3.69
C THR A 64 -5.51 -17.34 3.32
N ASN A 65 -6.83 -17.52 3.33
CA ASN A 65 -7.50 -18.77 2.95
C ASN A 65 -8.68 -18.49 2.02
N VAL A 66 -8.70 -19.16 0.87
CA VAL A 66 -9.75 -19.01 -0.16
C VAL A 66 -11.15 -19.34 0.35
N ARG A 67 -11.29 -20.20 1.36
CA ARG A 67 -12.57 -20.60 1.96
C ARG A 67 -13.14 -19.56 2.91
N THR A 68 -12.29 -18.67 3.44
CA THR A 68 -12.69 -17.60 4.37
C THR A 68 -12.65 -16.24 3.69
N ARG A 69 -12.42 -16.20 2.38
CA ARG A 69 -12.35 -14.97 1.60
C ARG A 69 -13.71 -14.28 1.63
N GLU A 70 -13.73 -13.06 2.14
CA GLU A 70 -14.88 -12.17 2.12
C GLU A 70 -14.94 -11.42 0.78
N TYR A 71 -16.10 -10.84 0.49
CA TYR A 71 -16.32 -10.05 -0.72
C TYR A 71 -15.33 -8.88 -0.85
N LYS A 72 -14.90 -8.29 0.28
CA LYS A 72 -13.95 -7.17 0.33
C LYS A 72 -12.50 -7.55 0.03
N ASP A 73 -12.15 -8.82 0.08
CA ASP A 73 -10.75 -9.22 0.08
C ASP A 73 -10.18 -9.16 -1.36
N GLY A 74 -9.22 -8.26 -1.54
CA GLY A 74 -8.48 -8.09 -2.77
C GLY A 74 -7.37 -9.14 -2.94
N PRO A 75 -6.84 -9.31 -4.17
CA PRO A 75 -5.67 -10.14 -4.43
C PRO A 75 -4.46 -9.83 -3.54
N ASN A 76 -3.76 -10.89 -3.13
CA ASN A 76 -2.41 -10.79 -2.59
C ASN A 76 -1.43 -10.60 -3.75
N PHE A 77 -0.75 -9.45 -3.80
CA PHE A 77 0.19 -9.12 -4.87
C PHE A 77 1.57 -9.72 -4.69
N ASP A 78 1.93 -10.24 -3.51
CA ASP A 78 3.16 -11.04 -3.37
C ASP A 78 3.04 -12.33 -4.20
N GLN A 79 1.82 -12.89 -4.27
CA GLN A 79 1.53 -14.17 -4.95
C GLN A 79 0.92 -13.99 -6.35
N ARG A 80 0.67 -12.76 -6.79
CA ARG A 80 0.04 -12.48 -8.08
C ARG A 80 0.79 -11.36 -8.79
N LYS A 81 1.43 -11.72 -9.90
CA LYS A 81 1.95 -10.73 -10.84
C LYS A 81 0.81 -9.93 -11.46
N VAL A 82 0.96 -8.62 -11.53
CA VAL A 82 0.13 -7.72 -12.32
C VAL A 82 1.03 -6.83 -13.16
N THR A 83 0.61 -6.54 -14.38
CA THR A 83 1.31 -5.61 -15.28
C THR A 83 0.80 -4.18 -15.10
N THR A 84 1.54 -3.19 -15.60
CA THR A 84 1.16 -1.77 -15.51
C THR A 84 -0.24 -1.52 -16.09
N ASN A 85 -0.54 -2.01 -17.31
CA ASN A 85 -1.85 -1.76 -17.92
C ASN A 85 -2.98 -2.47 -17.17
N CYS A 86 -2.73 -3.66 -16.64
CA CYS A 86 -3.73 -4.35 -15.82
C CYS A 86 -3.99 -3.63 -14.50
N ALA A 87 -2.96 -3.09 -13.85
CA ALA A 87 -3.14 -2.29 -12.65
C ALA A 87 -3.94 -1.01 -12.92
N LEU A 88 -3.61 -0.28 -14.00
CA LEU A 88 -4.37 0.91 -14.42
C LEU A 88 -5.83 0.58 -14.71
N TYR A 89 -6.09 -0.51 -15.44
CA TYR A 89 -7.45 -0.96 -15.71
C TYR A 89 -8.22 -1.21 -14.41
N ALA A 90 -7.64 -1.97 -13.47
CA ALA A 90 -8.29 -2.28 -12.21
C ALA A 90 -8.55 -1.02 -11.36
N ILE A 91 -7.57 -0.12 -11.25
CA ILE A 91 -7.72 1.14 -10.50
C ILE A 91 -8.87 1.98 -11.06
N ARG A 92 -8.98 2.10 -12.39
CA ARG A 92 -10.03 2.90 -13.03
C ARG A 92 -11.41 2.25 -12.90
N ASN A 93 -11.49 0.93 -13.04
CA ASN A 93 -12.75 0.21 -13.17
C ASN A 93 -13.26 -0.48 -11.90
N GLY A 94 -12.49 -0.43 -10.81
CA GLY A 94 -12.87 -1.08 -9.56
C GLY A 94 -12.60 -2.58 -9.59
N GLY A 95 -11.45 -2.96 -10.16
CA GLY A 95 -11.03 -4.34 -10.31
C GLY A 95 -11.44 -5.00 -11.63
N PHE A 96 -11.18 -6.30 -11.72
CA PHE A 96 -11.51 -7.15 -12.88
C PHE A 96 -12.81 -7.94 -12.70
N SER A 97 -13.44 -7.83 -11.54
CA SER A 97 -14.62 -8.62 -11.16
C SER A 97 -15.66 -7.72 -10.51
N SER A 98 -16.80 -8.29 -10.14
CA SER A 98 -17.85 -7.60 -9.40
C SER A 98 -17.51 -7.41 -7.92
N GLY A 99 -16.24 -7.28 -7.53
CA GLY A 99 -15.83 -7.02 -6.13
C GLY A 99 -16.09 -5.55 -5.72
N PRO A 100 -15.96 -5.20 -4.43
CA PRO A 100 -16.21 -3.84 -3.93
C PRO A 100 -15.02 -2.89 -4.13
N MET A 101 -14.02 -3.27 -4.93
CA MET A 101 -12.85 -2.41 -5.15
C MET A 101 -13.33 -1.06 -5.73
N PRO A 102 -13.04 0.07 -5.08
CA PRO A 102 -13.55 1.37 -5.55
C PRO A 102 -12.96 1.75 -6.90
N GLN A 103 -13.81 2.27 -7.78
CA GLN A 103 -13.40 2.90 -9.03
C GLN A 103 -12.64 4.20 -8.75
N ASN A 104 -11.56 4.44 -9.50
CA ASN A 104 -10.78 5.68 -9.46
C ASN A 104 -10.30 6.04 -8.05
N ILE A 105 -9.96 5.02 -7.24
CA ILE A 105 -9.46 5.22 -5.86
C ILE A 105 -8.21 6.12 -5.82
N VAL A 106 -7.43 6.12 -6.91
CA VAL A 106 -6.40 7.09 -7.26
C VAL A 106 -6.53 7.43 -8.75
N THR A 107 -6.03 8.59 -9.18
CA THR A 107 -6.13 9.05 -10.58
C THR A 107 -4.86 9.76 -11.03
N GLY A 108 -4.73 10.01 -12.34
CA GLY A 108 -3.61 10.75 -12.92
C GLY A 108 -2.25 10.12 -12.59
N ALA A 109 -1.29 10.97 -12.21
CA ALA A 109 0.08 10.56 -11.91
C ALA A 109 0.16 9.53 -10.78
N ASP A 110 -0.71 9.61 -9.77
CA ASP A 110 -0.75 8.65 -8.67
C ASP A 110 -1.18 7.25 -9.13
N ALA A 111 -2.12 7.17 -10.07
CA ALA A 111 -2.53 5.90 -10.67
C ALA A 111 -1.42 5.29 -11.53
N GLU A 112 -0.70 6.11 -12.30
CA GLU A 112 0.45 5.65 -13.09
C GLU A 112 1.61 5.19 -12.21
N LEU A 113 1.93 5.95 -11.17
CA LEU A 113 2.96 5.61 -10.18
C LEU A 113 2.66 4.26 -9.52
N LEU A 114 1.43 4.08 -9.02
CA LEU A 114 1.01 2.82 -8.41
C LEU A 114 1.03 1.65 -9.39
N ALA A 115 0.57 1.86 -10.61
CA ALA A 115 0.54 0.80 -11.61
C ALA A 115 1.94 0.31 -12.00
N LYS A 116 2.88 1.24 -12.23
CA LYS A 116 4.28 0.91 -12.51
C LYS A 116 4.93 0.23 -11.32
N PHE A 117 4.69 0.74 -10.11
CA PHE A 117 5.19 0.14 -8.89
C PHE A 117 4.73 -1.31 -8.75
N LEU A 118 3.43 -1.58 -8.88
CA LEU A 118 2.87 -2.94 -8.82
C LEU A 118 3.48 -3.85 -9.89
N ASP A 119 3.71 -3.36 -11.10
CA ASP A 119 4.40 -4.11 -12.15
C ASP A 119 5.84 -4.43 -11.81
N GLN A 120 6.52 -3.59 -11.04
CA GLN A 120 7.89 -3.87 -10.61
C GLN A 120 7.95 -4.88 -9.47
N VAL A 121 7.07 -4.76 -8.47
CA VAL A 121 7.23 -5.47 -7.19
C VAL A 121 6.28 -6.67 -6.99
N SER A 122 5.19 -6.77 -7.74
CA SER A 122 4.23 -7.87 -7.58
C SER A 122 4.79 -9.21 -8.09
N GLY A 123 4.26 -10.28 -7.53
CA GLY A 123 4.62 -11.66 -7.85
C GLY A 123 5.95 -12.10 -7.23
N SER A 124 6.42 -11.45 -6.17
CA SER A 124 7.68 -11.79 -5.47
C SER A 124 7.75 -13.25 -5.01
N ASP A 125 6.60 -13.87 -4.74
CA ASP A 125 6.47 -15.21 -4.19
C ASP A 125 5.99 -16.23 -5.24
N VAL A 126 5.85 -15.80 -6.50
CA VAL A 126 5.43 -16.68 -7.60
C VAL A 126 6.61 -17.54 -8.04
N HIS A 127 6.50 -18.84 -7.80
CA HIS A 127 7.42 -19.82 -8.35
C HIS A 127 7.02 -20.12 -9.79
N ILE A 128 7.69 -19.48 -10.75
CA ILE A 128 7.48 -19.73 -12.18
C ILE A 128 8.09 -21.10 -12.51
N ALA A 129 7.26 -22.09 -12.82
CA ALA A 129 7.74 -23.37 -13.32
C ALA A 129 8.47 -23.16 -14.66
N PRO A 130 9.54 -23.94 -14.96
CA PRO A 130 10.22 -23.86 -16.26
C PRO A 130 9.22 -24.02 -17.42
N GLY A 131 9.14 -23.01 -18.29
CA GLY A 131 8.26 -22.99 -19.46
C GLY A 131 6.90 -22.32 -19.26
N ALA A 132 6.57 -21.82 -18.06
CA ALA A 132 5.39 -20.98 -17.88
C ALA A 132 5.58 -19.60 -18.54
N THR A 133 4.60 -19.18 -19.33
CA THR A 133 4.58 -17.87 -19.99
C THR A 133 4.15 -16.78 -19.01
N THR A 134 4.71 -15.58 -19.18
CA THR A 134 4.28 -14.39 -18.43
C THR A 134 2.78 -14.16 -18.66
N PRO A 135 2.00 -13.76 -17.64
CA PRO A 135 0.61 -13.41 -17.83
C PRO A 135 0.46 -12.38 -18.95
N PRO A 136 -0.53 -12.55 -19.85
CA PRO A 136 -0.78 -11.58 -20.90
C PRO A 136 -1.14 -10.22 -20.30
N ASP A 137 -0.64 -9.15 -20.92
CA ASP A 137 -0.95 -7.79 -20.50
C ASP A 137 -2.39 -7.41 -20.83
N CYS A 138 -2.94 -6.47 -20.09
CA CYS A 138 -4.23 -5.88 -20.39
C CYS A 138 -4.08 -4.84 -21.51
N PRO A 139 -5.13 -4.57 -22.29
CA PRO A 139 -5.11 -3.49 -23.27
C PRO A 139 -4.72 -2.16 -22.60
N PRO A 140 -3.95 -1.30 -23.28
CA PRO A 140 -3.59 -0.01 -22.73
C PRO A 140 -4.85 0.77 -22.40
N ALA A 141 -4.88 1.33 -21.20
CA ALA A 141 -6.00 2.10 -20.73
C ALA A 141 -5.95 3.47 -21.43
N GLY A 142 -6.83 3.69 -22.41
CA GLY A 142 -6.95 4.92 -23.19
C GLY A 142 -7.21 6.17 -22.36
#